data_AF-A0A285E5X7-F1
#
_entry.id   AF-A0A285E5X7-F1
#
_cell.length_a   1.000
_cell.length_b   1.000
_cell.length_c   1.000
_cell.angle_alpha   90.00
_cell.angle_beta   90.00
_cell.angle_gamma   90.00
#
_symmetry.space_group_name_H-M   'P 1'
#
loop_
_entity.id
_entity.type
_entity.pdbx_description
1 polymer ?
#
loop_
_entity_poly.entity_id
_entity_poly.type
_entity_poly.pdbx_seq_one_letter_code
_entity_poly.pdbx_strand_id
1 'polypeptide(L)'
;MTSTSAQAAPGDALRLGLRARIPQGARLDDRSFLARHRVTVGVLIAHLPVLAGIGLVRGAGGWLLWGQLAAIAVLVGLGLGLRTQGARASAVCLGLMVGADVLVHVGGGLTDLHIWFYALLPLVALYQMWTPFLLAVAFVAVHHAVMGIWLPTSVFSTHQAHENPLAFVALHAVFLLVEATFLAYGWTFTERAERDRREQRQRAEEQEAAQARAELELAEERARTADEAARRARERAAQAVRTEEALAALVSAGQRLDGNVATVGEVVEGLRSAIAEIAAAASGASSTAQQASARSRAGAATVDRLAGTMAEIDQIAGSISGIADQTNLLALNATIESARAGEAGRGFAVVAGEVKDLAMETARATERIRRVVDSVREEVDTAGAALGGVEAAIRGVVDAQSTIAAAVEEQSAATEQAREAIAGASREAARMAADLRRIVTGDR
;
A
#
# COMPACT_ATOMS: atom_id res chain seq x y z
N MET A 1 -40.97 -29.97 4.41
CA MET A 1 -41.85 -30.33 5.55
C MET A 1 -43.25 -29.88 5.24
N THR A 2 -44.10 -30.87 5.00
CA THR A 2 -45.58 -30.91 4.98
C THR A 2 -46.35 -29.59 5.02
N SER A 3 -46.88 -29.26 3.84
CA SER A 3 -48.01 -28.35 3.60
C SER A 3 -49.31 -28.93 4.16
N THR A 4 -49.83 -28.34 5.24
CA THR A 4 -51.19 -28.63 5.71
C THR A 4 -52.15 -27.63 5.07
N SER A 5 -52.55 -27.92 3.83
CA SER A 5 -53.66 -27.24 3.15
C SER A 5 -54.97 -27.70 3.81
N ALA A 6 -55.38 -27.03 4.89
CA ALA A 6 -56.73 -27.19 5.42
C ALA A 6 -57.72 -26.60 4.39
N GLN A 7 -58.35 -27.46 3.59
CA GLN A 7 -59.50 -27.09 2.77
C GLN A 7 -60.61 -26.63 3.72
N ALA A 8 -60.82 -25.32 3.79
CA ALA A 8 -61.98 -24.75 4.46
C ALA A 8 -63.25 -25.34 3.81
N ALA A 9 -64.14 -25.89 4.63
CA ALA A 9 -65.40 -26.44 4.15
C ALA A 9 -66.15 -25.39 3.30
N PRO A 10 -66.88 -25.76 2.24
CA PRO A 10 -67.58 -24.81 1.37
C PRO A 10 -68.54 -23.87 2.11
N GLY A 11 -69.03 -24.26 3.29
CA GLY A 11 -69.80 -23.39 4.19
C GLY A 11 -68.99 -22.28 4.86
N ASP A 12 -67.68 -22.48 5.12
CA ASP A 12 -66.81 -21.48 5.74
C ASP A 12 -66.31 -20.45 4.72
N ALA A 13 -66.04 -20.84 3.47
CA ALA A 13 -65.70 -19.91 2.40
C ALA A 13 -66.86 -18.93 2.08
N LEU A 14 -68.11 -19.42 2.13
CA LEU A 14 -69.32 -18.60 2.00
C LEU A 14 -69.49 -17.67 3.21
N ARG A 15 -69.26 -18.14 4.43
CA ARG A 15 -69.34 -17.31 5.66
C ARG A 15 -68.23 -16.26 5.75
N LEU A 16 -67.01 -16.60 5.30
CA LEU A 16 -65.88 -15.67 5.18
C LEU A 16 -66.11 -14.64 4.09
N GLY A 17 -66.65 -15.07 2.94
CA GLY A 17 -67.02 -14.18 1.83
C GLY A 17 -68.16 -13.21 2.17
N LEU A 18 -69.17 -13.65 2.93
CA LEU A 18 -70.22 -12.76 3.43
C LEU A 18 -69.70 -11.80 4.50
N ARG A 19 -68.87 -12.25 5.45
CA ARG A 19 -68.26 -11.35 6.46
C ARG A 19 -67.32 -10.32 5.84
N ALA A 20 -66.63 -10.65 4.75
CA ALA A 20 -65.78 -9.73 4.00
C ALA A 20 -66.55 -8.67 3.19
N ARG A 21 -67.87 -8.86 2.99
CA ARG A 21 -68.75 -7.89 2.33
C ARG A 21 -69.47 -6.95 3.29
N ILE A 22 -69.35 -7.18 4.60
CA ILE A 22 -69.90 -6.30 5.63
C ILE A 22 -68.82 -5.27 5.99
N PRO A 23 -69.11 -3.95 5.98
CA PRO A 23 -68.13 -2.95 6.37
C PRO A 23 -67.76 -3.10 7.84
N GLN A 24 -66.51 -2.82 8.20
CA GLN A 24 -66.00 -3.21 9.51
C GLN A 24 -66.36 -2.24 10.64
N GLY A 25 -66.32 -0.95 10.37
CA GLY A 25 -66.30 0.09 11.40
C GLY A 25 -65.21 1.09 11.07
N ALA A 26 -65.54 2.31 10.62
CA ALA A 26 -64.53 3.31 10.39
C ALA A 26 -64.17 3.87 11.77
N ARG A 27 -62.95 3.59 12.22
CA ARG A 27 -62.30 4.45 13.20
C ARG A 27 -61.75 5.64 12.45
N LEU A 28 -62.59 6.66 12.36
CA LEU A 28 -62.24 7.90 11.67
C LEU A 28 -61.11 8.58 12.43
N ASP A 29 -60.12 9.08 11.67
CA ASP A 29 -59.19 10.04 12.23
C ASP A 29 -59.96 11.29 12.70
N ASP A 30 -59.39 12.01 13.67
CA ASP A 30 -60.09 13.10 14.33
C ASP A 30 -60.54 14.20 13.36
N ARG A 31 -59.79 14.45 12.28
CA ARG A 31 -60.14 15.46 11.29
C ARG A 31 -61.37 15.01 10.49
N SER A 32 -61.37 13.78 10.00
CA SER A 32 -62.49 13.18 9.28
C SER A 32 -63.75 13.08 10.15
N PHE A 33 -63.59 12.66 11.41
CA PHE A 33 -64.70 12.59 12.37
C PHE A 33 -65.29 13.99 12.62
N LEU A 34 -64.46 14.98 12.96
CA LEU A 34 -64.94 16.33 13.26
C LEU A 34 -65.60 16.99 12.06
N ALA A 35 -65.10 16.77 10.84
CA ALA A 35 -65.72 17.30 9.63
C ALA A 35 -67.16 16.78 9.46
N ARG A 36 -67.36 15.46 9.56
CA ARG A 36 -68.67 14.81 9.47
C ARG A 36 -69.57 15.22 10.64
N HIS A 37 -69.01 15.19 11.85
CA HIS A 37 -69.71 15.50 13.08
C HIS A 37 -70.22 16.93 13.13
N ARG A 38 -69.44 17.92 12.65
CA ARG A 38 -69.88 19.32 12.56
C ARG A 38 -71.11 19.48 11.66
N VAL A 39 -71.11 18.80 10.52
CA VAL A 39 -72.25 18.84 9.58
C VAL A 39 -73.49 18.22 10.24
N THR A 40 -73.35 17.01 10.79
CA THR A 40 -74.50 16.31 11.40
C THR A 40 -75.04 17.00 12.66
N VAL A 41 -74.17 17.56 13.51
CA VAL A 41 -74.57 18.40 14.66
C VAL A 41 -75.25 19.68 14.20
N GLY A 42 -74.70 20.35 13.17
CA GLY A 42 -75.30 21.56 12.61
C GLY A 42 -76.74 21.33 12.14
N VAL A 43 -76.99 20.20 11.47
CA VAL A 43 -78.34 19.78 11.08
C VAL A 43 -79.22 19.56 12.32
N LEU A 44 -78.74 18.89 13.37
CA LEU A 44 -79.52 18.69 14.60
C LEU A 44 -79.86 20.01 15.31
N ILE A 45 -78.91 20.94 15.40
CA ILE A 45 -79.15 22.26 15.99
C ILE A 45 -80.24 23.01 15.20
N ALA A 46 -80.22 22.92 13.87
CA ALA A 46 -81.23 23.55 13.01
C ALA A 46 -82.65 22.97 13.22
N HIS A 47 -82.78 21.71 13.68
CA HIS A 47 -84.10 21.14 14.00
C HIS A 47 -84.79 21.91 15.12
N LEU A 48 -84.06 22.39 16.13
CA LEU A 48 -84.65 23.08 17.28
C LEU A 48 -85.52 24.30 16.90
N PRO A 49 -85.01 25.34 16.21
CA PRO A 49 -85.82 26.50 15.84
C PRO A 49 -86.87 26.17 14.75
N VAL A 50 -86.54 25.25 13.83
CA VAL A 50 -87.46 24.88 12.74
C VAL A 50 -88.70 24.16 13.30
N LEU A 51 -88.50 23.15 14.15
CA LEU A 51 -89.60 22.38 14.75
C LEU A 51 -90.42 23.23 15.72
N ALA A 52 -89.78 24.09 16.52
CA ALA A 52 -90.48 25.04 17.36
C ALA A 52 -91.37 25.99 16.54
N GLY A 53 -90.84 26.52 15.43
CA GLY A 53 -91.59 27.39 14.52
C GLY A 53 -92.78 26.70 13.87
N ILE A 54 -92.59 25.48 13.34
CA ILE A 54 -93.68 24.69 12.74
C ILE A 54 -94.76 24.39 13.79
N GLY A 55 -94.37 23.98 15.00
CA GLY A 55 -95.30 23.68 16.09
C GLY A 55 -96.14 24.89 16.51
N LEU A 56 -95.53 26.08 16.60
CA LEU A 56 -96.25 27.32 16.90
C LEU A 56 -97.21 27.72 15.79
N VAL A 57 -96.80 27.66 14.52
CA VAL A 57 -97.64 28.03 13.37
C VAL A 57 -98.85 27.10 13.22
N ARG A 58 -98.67 25.81 13.50
CA ARG A 58 -99.76 24.83 13.41
C ARG A 58 -100.63 24.73 14.66
N GLY A 59 -100.33 25.52 15.71
CA GLY A 59 -101.04 25.44 16.98
C GLY A 59 -100.81 24.15 17.76
N ALA A 60 -99.80 23.35 17.40
CA ALA A 60 -99.40 22.12 18.08
C ALA A 60 -98.51 22.40 19.31
N GLY A 61 -98.76 23.52 20.00
CA GLY A 61 -98.03 23.94 21.19
C GLY A 61 -98.50 23.16 22.41
N GLY A 62 -97.58 22.48 23.11
CA GLY A 62 -97.90 21.69 24.28
C GLY A 62 -96.66 21.15 25.00
N TRP A 63 -96.86 20.57 26.18
CA TRP A 63 -95.78 20.05 27.02
C TRP A 63 -94.96 18.96 26.30
N LEU A 64 -95.58 18.18 25.40
CA LEU A 64 -94.91 17.13 24.65
C LEU A 64 -93.90 17.70 23.65
N LEU A 65 -94.29 18.70 22.84
CA LEU A 65 -93.39 19.39 21.90
C LEU A 65 -92.19 20.01 22.63
N TRP A 66 -92.46 20.80 23.67
CA TRP A 66 -91.38 21.48 24.41
C TRP A 66 -90.47 20.50 25.16
N GLY A 67 -91.02 19.40 25.68
CA GLY A 67 -90.25 18.33 26.29
C GLY A 67 -89.33 17.62 25.30
N GLN A 68 -89.80 17.31 24.10
CA GLN A 68 -88.99 16.68 23.05
C GLN A 68 -87.92 17.63 22.49
N LEU A 69 -88.22 18.92 22.33
CA LEU A 69 -87.22 19.94 21.97
C LEU A 69 -86.14 20.09 23.06
N ALA A 70 -86.52 20.06 24.34
CA ALA A 70 -85.56 20.06 25.44
C ALA A 70 -84.68 18.80 25.41
N ALA A 71 -85.25 17.62 25.12
CA ALA A 71 -84.49 16.38 24.95
C ALA A 71 -83.50 16.47 23.78
N ILE A 72 -83.90 17.06 22.65
CA ILE A 72 -83.00 17.33 21.52
C ILE A 72 -81.85 18.27 21.94
N ALA A 73 -82.13 19.33 22.69
CA ALA A 73 -81.10 20.25 23.18
C ALA A 73 -80.09 19.55 24.10
N VAL A 74 -80.56 18.65 24.97
CA VAL A 74 -79.67 17.79 25.79
C VAL A 74 -78.82 16.89 24.89
N LEU A 75 -79.41 16.27 23.87
CA LEU A 75 -78.68 15.40 22.93
C LEU A 75 -77.66 16.17 22.07
N VAL A 76 -77.92 17.43 21.73
CA VAL A 76 -76.91 18.34 21.14
C VAL A 76 -75.75 18.53 22.12
N GLY A 77 -76.04 18.87 23.38
CA GLY A 77 -75.03 19.06 24.42
C GLY A 77 -74.16 17.81 24.62
N LEU A 78 -74.78 16.63 24.66
CA LEU A 78 -74.08 15.34 24.72
C LEU A 78 -73.26 15.07 23.45
N GLY A 79 -73.80 15.37 22.27
CA GLY A 79 -73.09 15.28 21.00
C GLY A 79 -71.80 16.10 20.98
N LEU A 80 -71.83 17.28 21.58
CA LEU A 80 -70.67 18.19 21.67
C LEU A 80 -69.70 17.81 22.81
N GLY A 81 -70.20 17.31 23.94
CA GLY A 81 -69.43 17.15 25.17
C GLY A 81 -68.95 15.73 25.52
N LEU A 82 -69.52 14.67 24.92
CA LEU A 82 -69.10 13.30 25.20
C LEU A 82 -67.68 13.01 24.70
N ARG A 83 -66.95 12.12 25.37
CA ARG A 83 -65.52 11.88 25.10
C ARG A 83 -65.26 11.04 23.84
N THR A 84 -66.05 10.01 23.61
CA THR A 84 -65.79 9.06 22.51
C THR A 84 -66.55 9.45 21.25
N GLN A 85 -65.92 9.27 20.09
CA GLN A 85 -66.53 9.53 18.77
C GLN A 85 -67.88 8.80 18.63
N GLY A 86 -67.93 7.53 19.03
CA GLY A 86 -69.15 6.72 18.98
C GLY A 86 -70.28 7.27 19.86
N ALA A 87 -69.97 7.73 21.08
CA ALA A 87 -70.99 8.27 21.99
C ALA A 87 -71.51 9.62 21.51
N ARG A 88 -70.62 10.50 21.02
CA ARG A 88 -70.99 11.77 20.39
C ARG A 88 -71.90 11.57 19.18
N ALA A 89 -71.51 10.69 18.25
CA ALA A 89 -72.29 10.38 17.07
C ALA A 89 -73.64 9.75 17.43
N SER A 90 -73.69 8.87 18.43
CA SER A 90 -74.93 8.23 18.88
C SER A 90 -75.90 9.22 19.51
N ALA A 91 -75.42 10.18 20.31
CA ALA A 91 -76.25 11.23 20.89
C ALA A 91 -76.87 12.13 19.80
N VAL A 92 -76.06 12.59 18.84
CA VAL A 92 -76.55 13.41 17.72
C VAL A 92 -77.53 12.63 16.85
N CYS A 93 -77.21 11.36 16.57
CA CYS A 93 -78.07 10.48 15.81
C CYS A 93 -79.44 10.32 16.49
N LEU A 94 -79.47 10.01 17.78
CA LEU A 94 -80.72 9.88 18.52
C LEU A 94 -81.50 11.20 18.53
N GLY A 95 -80.81 12.34 18.65
CA GLY A 95 -81.42 13.65 18.57
C GLY A 95 -82.09 13.90 17.22
N LEU A 96 -81.45 13.50 16.12
CA LEU A 96 -82.02 13.61 14.77
C LEU A 96 -83.27 12.74 14.62
N MET A 97 -83.25 11.53 15.17
CA MET A 97 -84.40 10.63 15.14
C MET A 97 -85.57 11.17 15.96
N VAL A 98 -85.32 11.72 17.15
CA VAL A 98 -86.33 12.42 17.95
C VAL A 98 -86.83 13.67 17.23
N GLY A 99 -85.96 14.41 16.53
CA GLY A 99 -86.36 15.56 15.72
C GLY A 99 -87.30 15.19 14.57
N ALA A 100 -87.05 14.07 13.89
CA ALA A 100 -87.93 13.54 12.86
C ALA A 100 -89.29 13.08 13.44
N ASP A 101 -89.29 12.42 14.60
CA ASP A 101 -90.51 12.07 15.34
C ASP A 101 -91.36 13.31 15.69
N VAL A 102 -90.71 14.35 16.23
CA VAL A 102 -91.37 15.65 16.50
C VAL A 102 -91.97 16.23 15.23
N LEU A 103 -91.24 16.21 14.10
CA LEU A 103 -91.72 16.75 12.83
C LEU A 103 -93.00 16.08 12.37
N VAL A 104 -93.05 14.74 12.44
CA VAL A 104 -94.26 13.96 12.14
C VAL A 104 -95.41 14.36 13.05
N HIS A 105 -95.14 14.48 14.36
CA HIS A 105 -96.16 14.83 15.35
C HIS A 105 -96.76 16.22 15.11
N VAL A 106 -95.93 17.27 15.00
CA VAL A 106 -96.41 18.63 14.74
C VAL A 106 -97.00 18.80 13.35
N GLY A 107 -96.67 17.89 12.42
CA GLY A 107 -97.28 17.79 11.10
C GLY A 107 -98.67 17.18 11.09
N GLY A 108 -99.19 16.70 12.22
CA GLY A 108 -100.49 16.05 12.32
C GLY A 108 -100.49 14.61 11.78
N GLY A 109 -99.35 13.91 11.83
CA GLY A 109 -99.25 12.53 11.36
C GLY A 109 -99.22 12.38 9.84
N LEU A 110 -98.84 13.43 9.11
CA LEU A 110 -98.65 13.34 7.66
C LEU A 110 -97.57 12.30 7.35
N THR A 111 -97.97 11.23 6.66
CA THR A 111 -97.05 10.14 6.29
C THR A 111 -95.88 10.64 5.45
N ASP A 112 -96.08 11.64 4.61
CA ASP A 112 -95.03 12.27 3.79
C ASP A 112 -93.86 12.83 4.62
N LEU A 113 -94.10 13.25 5.86
CA LEU A 113 -93.04 13.74 6.75
C LEU A 113 -92.14 12.61 7.28
N HIS A 114 -92.58 11.34 7.20
CA HIS A 114 -91.73 10.19 7.54
C HIS A 114 -90.58 9.99 6.56
N ILE A 115 -90.70 10.52 5.33
CA ILE A 115 -89.60 10.56 4.36
C ILE A 115 -88.37 11.25 4.97
N TRP A 116 -88.56 12.14 5.94
CA TRP A 116 -87.46 12.77 6.66
C TRP A 116 -86.59 11.79 7.45
N PHE A 117 -87.13 10.67 7.97
CA PHE A 117 -86.31 9.61 8.57
C PHE A 117 -85.32 9.01 7.56
N TYR A 118 -85.80 8.73 6.34
CA TYR A 118 -84.96 8.26 5.24
C TYR A 118 -83.92 9.31 4.85
N ALA A 119 -84.29 10.60 4.79
CA ALA A 119 -83.32 11.66 4.51
C ALA A 119 -82.19 11.76 5.56
N LEU A 120 -82.45 11.43 6.82
CA LEU A 120 -81.48 11.50 7.91
C LEU A 120 -80.57 10.25 8.00
N LEU A 121 -80.98 9.09 7.49
CA LEU A 121 -80.17 7.87 7.56
C LEU A 121 -78.85 7.93 6.77
N PRO A 122 -78.78 8.48 5.53
CA PRO A 122 -77.53 8.74 4.84
C PRO A 122 -76.62 9.71 5.59
N LEU A 123 -77.20 10.72 6.26
CA LEU A 123 -76.44 11.68 7.07
C LEU A 123 -75.81 11.00 8.29
N VAL A 124 -76.52 10.07 8.95
CA VAL A 124 -75.97 9.23 10.03
C VAL A 124 -74.91 8.28 9.48
N ALA A 125 -75.14 7.69 8.30
CA ALA A 125 -74.21 6.78 7.65
C ALA A 125 -72.87 7.44 7.27
N LEU A 126 -72.80 8.77 7.19
CA LEU A 126 -71.52 9.48 7.04
C LEU A 126 -70.54 9.17 8.17
N TYR A 127 -71.02 8.89 9.39
CA TYR A 127 -70.12 8.47 10.47
C TYR A 127 -69.43 7.14 10.18
N GLN A 128 -70.00 6.29 9.31
CA GLN A 128 -69.44 4.98 8.99
C GLN A 128 -69.18 4.17 10.28
N MET A 129 -70.10 4.27 11.24
CA MET A 129 -70.01 3.59 12.54
C MET A 129 -71.30 2.81 12.77
N TRP A 130 -71.16 1.53 13.10
CA TRP A 130 -72.30 0.64 13.35
C TRP A 130 -73.18 1.11 14.50
N THR A 131 -72.58 1.61 15.59
CA THR A 131 -73.33 1.99 16.80
C THR A 131 -74.38 3.08 16.55
N PRO A 132 -74.04 4.30 16.07
CA PRO A 132 -75.05 5.31 15.77
C PRO A 132 -75.99 4.89 14.64
N PHE A 133 -75.50 4.17 13.63
CA PHE A 133 -76.32 3.75 12.50
C PHE A 133 -77.41 2.74 12.88
N LEU A 134 -77.05 1.67 13.60
CA LEU A 134 -78.03 0.70 14.09
C LEU A 134 -78.97 1.31 15.14
N LEU A 135 -78.48 2.26 15.94
CA LEU A 135 -79.34 3.02 16.85
C LEU A 135 -80.41 3.82 16.10
N ALA A 136 -80.05 4.46 14.98
CA ALA A 136 -80.99 5.16 14.10
C ALA A 136 -82.05 4.21 13.55
N VAL A 137 -81.59 3.12 12.91
CA VAL A 137 -82.47 2.12 12.29
C VAL A 137 -83.40 1.50 13.33
N ALA A 138 -82.89 1.19 14.52
CA ALA A 138 -83.69 0.64 15.61
C ALA A 138 -84.74 1.64 16.13
N PHE A 139 -84.39 2.92 16.27
CA PHE A 139 -85.35 3.96 16.65
C PHE A 139 -86.48 4.03 15.63
N VAL A 140 -86.15 4.11 14.33
CA VAL A 140 -87.15 4.19 13.26
C VAL A 140 -88.05 2.96 13.28
N ALA A 141 -87.47 1.76 13.42
CA ALA A 141 -88.23 0.52 13.48
C ALA A 141 -89.17 0.46 14.69
N VAL A 142 -88.70 0.84 15.87
CA VAL A 142 -89.52 0.88 17.10
C VAL A 142 -90.62 1.93 17.00
N HIS A 143 -90.30 3.14 16.51
CA HIS A 143 -91.28 4.20 16.29
C HIS A 143 -92.40 3.73 15.35
N HIS A 144 -92.07 3.15 14.20
CA HIS A 144 -93.06 2.66 13.24
C HIS A 144 -93.88 1.49 13.78
N ALA A 145 -93.26 0.55 14.51
CA ALA A 145 -93.97 -0.58 15.10
C ALA A 145 -94.93 -0.13 16.21
N VAL A 146 -94.46 0.68 17.16
CA VAL A 146 -95.27 1.12 18.30
C VAL A 146 -96.37 2.06 17.84
N MET A 147 -96.02 3.12 17.10
CA MET A 147 -96.97 4.15 16.72
C MET A 147 -97.94 3.62 15.64
N GLY A 148 -97.46 2.79 14.71
CA GLY A 148 -98.33 2.16 13.71
C GLY A 148 -99.34 1.18 14.29
N ILE A 149 -98.98 0.41 15.33
CA ILE A 149 -99.89 -0.59 15.93
C ILE A 149 -100.87 0.07 16.92
N TRP A 150 -100.38 0.97 17.77
CA TRP A 150 -101.16 1.47 18.92
C TRP A 150 -101.77 2.85 18.70
N LEU A 151 -101.19 3.66 17.82
CA LEU A 151 -101.58 5.05 17.58
C LEU A 151 -101.63 5.35 16.05
N PRO A 152 -102.30 4.54 15.21
CA PRO A 152 -102.20 4.65 13.76
C PRO A 152 -102.61 6.02 13.21
N THR A 153 -103.53 6.71 13.88
CA THR A 153 -104.00 8.06 13.50
C THR A 153 -102.96 9.17 13.73
N SER A 154 -101.89 8.92 14.49
CA SER A 154 -100.81 9.89 14.71
C SER A 154 -99.65 9.77 13.72
N VAL A 155 -99.70 8.77 12.83
CA VAL A 155 -98.58 8.36 11.95
C VAL A 155 -99.02 8.24 10.49
N PHE A 156 -100.26 7.81 10.27
CA PHE A 156 -100.83 7.62 8.95
C PHE A 156 -101.84 8.71 8.63
N SER A 157 -101.84 9.22 7.40
CA SER A 157 -102.77 10.27 6.96
C SER A 157 -103.96 9.77 6.14
N THR A 158 -103.95 8.50 5.69
CA THR A 158 -105.01 7.94 4.83
C THR A 158 -105.85 6.90 5.56
N HIS A 159 -107.16 6.86 5.24
CA HIS A 159 -108.12 5.92 5.83
C HIS A 159 -107.70 4.45 5.62
N GLN A 160 -107.16 4.12 4.45
CA GLN A 160 -106.67 2.77 4.13
C GLN A 160 -105.51 2.33 5.04
N ALA A 161 -104.63 3.27 5.43
CA ALA A 161 -103.53 2.99 6.34
C ALA A 161 -103.99 2.90 7.80
N HIS A 162 -105.11 3.54 8.17
CA HIS A 162 -105.74 3.37 9.49
C HIS A 162 -106.41 2.01 9.64
N GLU A 163 -107.01 1.46 8.58
CA GLU A 163 -107.68 0.15 8.61
C GLU A 163 -106.68 -1.02 8.55
N ASN A 164 -105.54 -0.86 7.86
CA ASN A 164 -104.51 -1.89 7.71
C ASN A 164 -103.11 -1.41 8.10
N PRO A 165 -102.89 -0.97 9.36
CA PRO A 165 -101.63 -0.36 9.77
C PRO A 165 -100.42 -1.31 9.65
N LEU A 166 -100.63 -2.62 9.88
CA LEU A 166 -99.56 -3.61 9.81
C LEU A 166 -98.96 -3.74 8.41
N ALA A 167 -99.77 -3.62 7.35
CA ALA A 167 -99.29 -3.71 5.97
C ALA A 167 -98.39 -2.51 5.62
N PHE A 168 -98.75 -1.31 6.10
CA PHE A 168 -97.95 -0.10 5.90
C PHE A 168 -96.66 -0.12 6.71
N VAL A 169 -96.69 -0.59 7.97
CA VAL A 169 -95.47 -0.80 8.78
C VAL A 169 -94.52 -1.81 8.10
N ALA A 170 -95.05 -2.92 7.56
CA ALA A 170 -94.25 -3.90 6.86
C ALA A 170 -93.58 -3.33 5.59
N LEU A 171 -94.32 -2.53 4.81
CA LEU A 171 -93.76 -1.85 3.64
C LEU A 171 -92.63 -0.87 4.00
N HIS A 172 -92.81 -0.07 5.05
CA HIS A 172 -91.77 0.85 5.54
C HIS A 172 -90.54 0.08 6.06
N ALA A 173 -90.75 -1.05 6.75
CA ALA A 173 -89.65 -1.89 7.19
C ALA A 173 -88.82 -2.43 6.02
N VAL A 174 -89.45 -2.79 4.89
CA VAL A 174 -88.73 -3.20 3.67
C VAL A 174 -87.89 -2.06 3.11
N PHE A 175 -88.46 -0.85 2.96
CA PHE A 175 -87.71 0.30 2.45
C PHE A 175 -86.53 0.67 3.37
N LEU A 176 -86.74 0.66 4.70
CA LEU A 176 -85.70 0.92 5.68
C LEU A 176 -84.55 -0.09 5.58
N LEU A 177 -84.86 -1.38 5.42
CA LEU A 177 -83.86 -2.44 5.26
C LEU A 177 -83.07 -2.30 3.94
N VAL A 178 -83.76 -1.96 2.84
CA VAL A 178 -83.12 -1.73 1.54
C VAL A 178 -82.17 -0.54 1.60
N GLU A 179 -82.63 0.60 2.14
CA GLU A 179 -81.78 1.79 2.31
C GLU A 179 -80.58 1.49 3.22
N ALA A 180 -80.83 0.86 4.38
CA ALA A 180 -79.76 0.56 5.33
C ALA A 180 -78.70 -0.35 4.71
N THR A 181 -79.10 -1.29 3.86
CA THR A 181 -78.20 -2.18 3.13
C THR A 181 -77.35 -1.41 2.12
N PHE A 182 -77.94 -0.50 1.33
CA PHE A 182 -77.18 0.31 0.37
C PHE A 182 -76.18 1.25 1.04
N LEU A 183 -76.56 1.86 2.16
CA LEU A 183 -75.67 2.73 2.94
C LEU A 183 -74.48 1.94 3.54
N ALA A 184 -74.75 0.75 4.09
CA ALA A 184 -73.69 -0.15 4.55
C ALA A 184 -72.79 -0.62 3.39
N TYR A 185 -73.36 -0.91 2.21
CA TYR A 185 -72.57 -1.29 1.04
C TYR A 185 -71.68 -0.14 0.55
N GLY A 186 -72.19 1.09 0.47
CA GLY A 186 -71.42 2.27 0.05
C GLY A 186 -70.20 2.53 0.94
N TRP A 187 -70.31 2.21 2.22
CA TRP A 187 -69.19 2.30 3.17
C TRP A 187 -68.06 1.30 2.86
N THR A 188 -68.36 0.08 2.40
CA THR A 188 -67.29 -0.86 1.99
C THR A 188 -66.42 -0.32 0.85
N PHE A 189 -67.00 0.48 -0.05
CA PHE A 189 -66.27 1.10 -1.16
C PHE A 189 -65.30 2.18 -0.66
N THR A 190 -65.73 3.01 0.29
CA THR A 190 -64.86 4.05 0.86
C THR A 190 -63.70 3.48 1.67
N GLU A 191 -63.92 2.40 2.44
CA GLU A 191 -62.83 1.72 3.18
C GLU A 191 -61.76 1.14 2.25
N ARG A 192 -62.17 0.56 1.10
CA ARG A 192 -61.22 0.00 0.12
C ARG A 192 -60.39 1.10 -0.54
N ALA A 193 -61.02 2.19 -0.98
CA ALA A 193 -60.33 3.31 -1.62
C ALA A 193 -59.29 3.97 -0.70
N GLU A 194 -59.54 4.02 0.62
CA GLU A 194 -58.58 4.54 1.59
C GLU A 194 -57.38 3.60 1.82
N ARG A 195 -57.61 2.28 1.80
CA ARG A 195 -56.53 1.27 1.93
C ARG A 195 -55.58 1.32 0.74
N ASP A 196 -56.12 1.30 -0.48
CA ASP A 196 -55.31 1.31 -1.71
C ASP A 196 -54.41 2.55 -1.78
N ARG A 197 -54.92 3.73 -1.38
CA ARG A 197 -54.13 4.98 -1.32
C ARG A 197 -52.98 4.90 -0.32
N ARG A 198 -53.19 4.28 0.85
CA ARG A 198 -52.13 4.12 1.87
C ARG A 198 -51.03 3.19 1.37
N GLU A 199 -51.40 2.08 0.74
CA GLU A 199 -50.44 1.13 0.17
C GLU A 199 -49.63 1.76 -0.97
N GLN A 200 -50.26 2.50 -1.88
CA GLN A 200 -49.55 3.23 -2.95
C GLN A 200 -48.54 4.23 -2.39
N ARG A 201 -48.93 4.99 -1.35
CA ARG A 201 -48.05 5.96 -0.72
C ARG A 201 -46.84 5.28 -0.05
N GLN A 202 -47.06 4.19 0.68
CA GLN A 202 -45.97 3.43 1.29
C GLN A 202 -44.99 2.89 0.24
N ARG A 203 -45.49 2.34 -0.87
CA ARG A 203 -44.63 1.85 -1.95
C ARG A 203 -43.80 2.97 -2.59
N ALA A 204 -44.36 4.16 -2.76
CA ALA A 204 -43.61 5.30 -3.30
C ALA A 204 -42.50 5.76 -2.33
N GLU A 205 -42.80 5.87 -1.03
CA GLU A 205 -41.82 6.23 0.00
C GLU A 205 -40.70 5.18 0.11
N GLU A 206 -41.02 3.88 0.01
CA GLU A 206 -40.02 2.80 -0.02
C GLU A 206 -39.12 2.86 -1.25
N GLN A 207 -39.69 3.16 -2.43
CA GLN A 207 -38.92 3.29 -3.67
C GLN A 207 -37.97 4.49 -3.62
N GLU A 208 -38.43 5.64 -3.14
CA GLU A 208 -37.59 6.84 -2.99
C GLU A 208 -36.44 6.60 -2.00
N ALA A 209 -36.73 5.95 -0.86
CA ALA A 209 -35.70 5.58 0.12
C ALA A 209 -34.69 4.56 -0.46
N ALA A 210 -35.14 3.61 -1.27
CA ALA A 210 -34.26 2.65 -1.93
C ALA A 210 -33.35 3.33 -2.98
N GLN A 211 -33.89 4.27 -3.75
CA GLN A 211 -33.11 5.05 -4.72
C GLN A 211 -32.05 5.92 -4.03
N ALA A 212 -32.43 6.66 -2.97
CA ALA A 212 -31.49 7.48 -2.22
C ALA A 212 -30.34 6.66 -1.59
N ARG A 213 -30.63 5.44 -1.10
CA ARG A 213 -29.60 4.53 -0.60
C ARG A 213 -28.65 4.06 -1.70
N ALA A 214 -29.17 3.66 -2.85
CA ALA A 214 -28.35 3.23 -3.98
C ALA A 214 -27.45 4.36 -4.52
N GLU A 215 -27.94 5.59 -4.55
CA GLU A 215 -27.15 6.77 -4.94
C GLU A 215 -26.02 7.05 -3.96
N LEU A 216 -26.27 6.94 -2.65
CA LEU A 216 -25.25 7.10 -1.62
C LEU A 216 -24.18 6.00 -1.71
N GLU A 217 -24.58 4.73 -1.85
CA GLU A 217 -23.65 3.61 -2.01
C GLU A 217 -22.74 3.81 -3.24
N LEU A 218 -23.31 4.23 -4.38
CA LEU A 218 -22.56 4.50 -5.59
C LEU A 218 -21.62 5.71 -5.43
N ALA A 219 -22.05 6.76 -4.71
CA ALA A 219 -21.21 7.92 -4.42
C ALA A 219 -20.01 7.54 -3.53
N GLU A 220 -20.22 6.70 -2.51
CA GLU A 220 -19.16 6.18 -1.66
C GLU A 220 -18.16 5.31 -2.43
N GLU A 221 -18.63 4.42 -3.31
CA GLU A 221 -17.75 3.58 -4.14
C GLU A 221 -16.89 4.42 -5.08
N ARG A 222 -17.48 5.44 -5.72
CA ARG A 222 -16.75 6.40 -6.57
C ARG A 222 -15.69 7.17 -5.79
N ALA A 223 -16.02 7.63 -4.59
CA ALA A 223 -15.07 8.33 -3.72
C ALA A 223 -13.87 7.43 -3.35
N ARG A 224 -14.12 6.18 -2.95
CA ARG A 224 -13.06 5.20 -2.65
C ARG A 224 -12.16 4.94 -3.85
N THR A 225 -12.75 4.76 -5.03
CA THR A 225 -12.00 4.53 -6.27
C THR A 225 -11.14 5.74 -6.65
N ALA A 226 -11.67 6.96 -6.48
CA ALA A 226 -10.93 8.19 -6.73
C ALA A 226 -9.75 8.36 -5.77
N ASP A 227 -9.93 8.06 -4.48
CA ASP A 227 -8.86 8.11 -3.48
C ASP A 227 -7.76 7.09 -3.76
N GLU A 228 -8.12 5.86 -4.16
CA GLU A 228 -7.15 4.86 -4.57
C GLU A 228 -6.36 5.29 -5.81
N ALA A 229 -7.03 5.85 -6.81
CA ALA A 229 -6.39 6.36 -8.01
C ALA A 229 -5.42 7.52 -7.68
N ALA A 230 -5.84 8.45 -6.82
CA ALA A 230 -5.01 9.55 -6.35
C ALA A 230 -3.78 9.05 -5.56
N ARG A 231 -3.95 8.05 -4.70
CA ARG A 231 -2.82 7.42 -3.98
C ARG A 231 -1.83 6.77 -4.93
N ARG A 232 -2.30 5.96 -5.88
CA ARG A 232 -1.45 5.33 -6.91
C ARG A 232 -0.72 6.37 -7.77
N ALA A 233 -1.38 7.48 -8.11
CA ALA A 233 -0.75 8.58 -8.85
C ALA A 233 0.38 9.24 -8.06
N ARG A 234 0.17 9.51 -6.76
CA ARG A 234 1.21 10.06 -5.87
C ARG A 234 2.39 9.09 -5.70
N GLU A 235 2.13 7.79 -5.53
CA GLU A 235 3.16 6.76 -5.43
C GLU A 235 4.01 6.69 -6.72
N ARG A 236 3.37 6.75 -7.89
CA ARG A 236 4.06 6.80 -9.20
C ARG A 236 4.89 8.07 -9.36
N ALA A 237 4.35 9.24 -9.00
CA ALA A 237 5.08 10.50 -9.05
C ALA A 237 6.33 10.46 -8.15
N ALA A 238 6.20 9.96 -6.92
CA ALA A 238 7.34 9.78 -6.01
C ALA A 238 8.37 8.77 -6.55
N GLN A 239 7.92 7.69 -7.19
CA GLN A 239 8.81 6.73 -7.83
C GLN A 239 9.55 7.34 -9.03
N ALA A 240 8.89 8.18 -9.83
CA ALA A 240 9.49 8.87 -10.96
C ALA A 240 10.62 9.81 -10.49
N VAL A 241 10.37 10.63 -9.46
CA VAL A 241 11.39 11.52 -8.86
C VAL A 241 12.59 10.72 -8.35
N ARG A 242 12.39 9.63 -7.59
CA ARG A 242 13.50 8.77 -7.13
C ARG A 242 14.31 8.18 -8.29
N THR A 243 13.62 7.84 -9.38
CA THR A 243 14.27 7.28 -10.57
C THR A 243 15.10 8.35 -11.29
N GLU A 244 14.59 9.57 -11.43
CA GLU A 244 15.34 10.72 -11.97
C GLU A 244 16.59 11.04 -11.13
N GLU A 245 16.46 11.08 -9.80
CA GLU A 245 17.59 11.30 -8.89
C GLU A 245 18.65 10.21 -9.02
N ALA A 246 18.23 8.94 -9.07
CA ALA A 246 19.15 7.81 -9.27
C ALA A 246 19.86 7.88 -10.63
N LEU A 247 19.15 8.29 -11.69
CA LEU A 247 19.71 8.47 -13.03
C LEU A 247 20.72 9.62 -13.07
N ALA A 248 20.41 10.76 -12.44
CA ALA A 248 21.34 11.88 -12.31
C ALA A 248 22.61 11.49 -11.54
N ALA A 249 22.46 10.74 -10.44
CA ALA A 249 23.59 10.23 -9.67
C ALA A 249 24.48 9.27 -10.49
N LEU A 250 23.89 8.40 -11.31
CA LEU A 250 24.61 7.52 -12.22
C LEU A 250 25.37 8.28 -13.31
N VAL A 251 24.76 9.31 -13.92
CA VAL A 251 25.43 10.16 -14.91
C VAL A 251 26.64 10.87 -14.27
N SER A 252 26.49 11.42 -13.08
CA SER A 252 27.61 12.02 -12.34
C SER A 252 28.70 11.00 -12.01
N ALA A 253 28.32 9.78 -11.61
CA ALA A 253 29.27 8.69 -11.39
C ALA A 253 30.06 8.32 -12.65
N GLY A 254 29.39 8.29 -13.82
CA GLY A 254 30.03 8.09 -15.12
C GLY A 254 31.06 9.17 -15.44
N GLN A 255 30.74 10.45 -15.22
CA GLN A 255 31.68 11.56 -15.42
C GLN A 255 32.91 11.47 -14.50
N ARG A 256 32.72 11.08 -13.23
CA ARG A 256 33.86 10.86 -12.31
C ARG A 256 34.72 9.70 -12.77
N LEU A 257 34.12 8.65 -13.30
CA LEU A 257 34.86 7.51 -13.83
C LEU A 257 35.71 7.89 -15.05
N ASP A 258 35.18 8.68 -15.99
CA ASP A 258 35.98 9.20 -17.12
C ASP A 258 37.21 9.98 -16.66
N GLY A 259 37.04 10.85 -15.64
CA GLY A 259 38.15 11.55 -15.01
C GLY A 259 39.18 10.60 -14.38
N ASN A 260 38.71 9.60 -13.63
CA ASN A 260 39.59 8.60 -13.03
C ASN A 260 40.34 7.78 -14.09
N VAL A 261 39.68 7.41 -15.20
CA VAL A 261 40.32 6.68 -16.30
C VAL A 261 41.44 7.51 -16.93
N ALA A 262 41.23 8.82 -17.12
CA ALA A 262 42.27 9.72 -17.61
C ALA A 262 43.48 9.74 -16.65
N THR A 263 43.25 9.91 -15.35
CA THR A 263 44.31 9.88 -14.34
C THR A 263 45.04 8.54 -14.30
N VAL A 264 44.33 7.42 -14.35
CA VAL A 264 44.97 6.10 -14.37
C VAL A 264 45.76 5.90 -15.66
N GLY A 265 45.29 6.45 -16.79
CA GLY A 265 46.05 6.47 -18.04
C GLY A 265 47.40 7.17 -17.90
N GLU A 266 47.44 8.33 -17.24
CA GLU A 266 48.70 9.04 -16.92
C GLU A 266 49.62 8.20 -16.03
N VAL A 267 49.07 7.53 -15.01
CA VAL A 267 49.83 6.66 -14.11
C VAL A 267 50.42 5.46 -14.85
N VAL A 268 49.64 4.82 -15.74
CA VAL A 268 50.10 3.68 -16.55
C VAL A 268 51.21 4.10 -17.51
N GLU A 269 51.11 5.28 -18.13
CA GLU A 269 52.18 5.80 -18.99
C GLU A 269 53.45 6.13 -18.18
N GLY A 270 53.29 6.70 -16.98
CA GLY A 270 54.39 6.92 -16.04
C GLY A 270 55.07 5.61 -15.62
N LEU A 271 54.29 4.57 -15.32
CA LEU A 271 54.82 3.23 -15.02
C LEU A 271 55.58 2.64 -16.20
N ARG A 272 55.06 2.77 -17.42
CA ARG A 272 55.73 2.30 -18.63
C ARG A 272 57.10 2.97 -18.82
N SER A 273 57.19 4.29 -18.57
CA SER A 273 58.45 5.03 -18.61
C SER A 273 59.43 4.53 -17.53
N ALA A 274 58.95 4.37 -16.29
CA ALA A 274 59.78 3.90 -15.18
C ALA A 274 60.31 2.47 -15.43
N ILE A 275 59.48 1.57 -15.96
CA ILE A 275 59.88 0.20 -16.32
C ILE A 275 60.96 0.23 -17.41
N ALA A 276 60.81 1.09 -18.43
CA ALA A 276 61.82 1.25 -19.49
C ALA A 276 63.16 1.78 -18.95
N GLU A 277 63.14 2.72 -17.99
CA GLU A 277 64.34 3.22 -17.32
C GLU A 277 65.02 2.14 -16.48
N ILE A 278 64.25 1.33 -15.73
CA ILE A 278 64.77 0.21 -14.95
C ILE A 278 65.40 -0.84 -15.89
N ALA A 279 64.76 -1.15 -17.02
CA ALA A 279 65.28 -2.05 -18.03
C ALA A 279 66.64 -1.57 -18.58
N ALA A 280 66.74 -0.29 -18.91
CA ALA A 280 67.97 0.32 -19.40
C ALA A 280 69.07 0.32 -18.33
N ALA A 281 68.73 0.66 -17.08
CA ALA A 281 69.66 0.62 -15.96
C ALA A 281 70.18 -0.80 -15.69
N ALA A 282 69.31 -1.80 -15.73
CA ALA A 282 69.68 -3.20 -15.52
C ALA A 282 70.61 -3.72 -16.62
N SER A 283 70.30 -3.39 -17.88
CA SER A 283 71.16 -3.70 -19.03
C SER A 283 72.55 -3.03 -18.92
N GLY A 284 72.58 -1.75 -18.52
CA GLY A 284 73.82 -1.01 -18.28
C GLY A 284 74.67 -1.60 -17.14
N ALA A 285 74.03 -2.02 -16.05
CA ALA A 285 74.69 -2.69 -14.93
C ALA A 285 75.26 -4.06 -15.35
N SER A 286 74.52 -4.84 -16.15
CA SER A 286 74.99 -6.12 -16.69
C SER A 286 76.23 -5.95 -17.58
N SER A 287 76.22 -4.97 -18.49
CA SER A 287 77.39 -4.64 -19.32
C SER A 287 78.60 -4.22 -18.48
N THR A 288 78.38 -3.41 -17.44
CA THR A 288 79.44 -2.98 -16.53
C THR A 288 80.04 -4.15 -15.75
N ALA A 289 79.18 -5.07 -15.27
CA ALA A 289 79.61 -6.28 -14.57
C ALA A 289 80.42 -7.21 -15.48
N GLN A 290 80.02 -7.39 -16.75
CA GLN A 290 80.79 -8.18 -17.72
C GLN A 290 82.17 -7.57 -18.00
N GLN A 291 82.26 -6.24 -18.12
CA GLN A 291 83.54 -5.54 -18.27
C GLN A 291 84.42 -5.69 -17.02
N ALA A 292 83.83 -5.61 -15.82
CA ALA A 292 84.54 -5.82 -14.57
C ALA A 292 85.08 -7.26 -14.45
N SER A 293 84.30 -8.28 -14.83
CA SER A 293 84.77 -9.68 -14.84
C SER A 293 85.94 -9.87 -15.83
N ALA A 294 85.86 -9.27 -17.02
CA ALA A 294 86.96 -9.33 -17.98
C ALA A 294 88.25 -8.70 -17.41
N ARG A 295 88.14 -7.55 -16.73
CA ARG A 295 89.28 -6.90 -16.06
C ARG A 295 89.82 -7.72 -14.89
N SER A 296 88.93 -8.29 -14.07
CA SER A 296 89.29 -9.16 -12.94
C SER A 296 90.07 -10.39 -13.42
N ARG A 297 89.58 -11.06 -14.47
CA ARG A 297 90.27 -12.20 -15.12
C ARG A 297 91.64 -11.82 -15.68
N ALA A 298 91.77 -10.67 -16.31
CA ALA A 298 93.07 -10.18 -16.78
C ALA A 298 94.04 -9.86 -15.63
N GLY A 299 93.52 -9.32 -14.51
CA GLY A 299 94.26 -9.13 -13.27
C GLY A 299 94.75 -10.45 -12.70
N ALA A 300 93.86 -11.45 -12.60
CA ALA A 300 94.19 -12.78 -12.08
C ALA A 300 95.29 -13.46 -12.91
N ALA A 301 95.21 -13.38 -14.25
CA ALA A 301 96.26 -13.88 -15.13
C ALA A 301 97.61 -13.16 -14.94
N THR A 302 97.59 -11.89 -14.53
CA THR A 302 98.82 -11.13 -14.25
C THR A 302 99.45 -11.55 -12.91
N VAL A 303 98.62 -11.76 -11.89
CA VAL A 303 99.04 -12.30 -10.59
C VAL A 303 99.63 -13.71 -10.74
N ASP A 304 98.99 -14.56 -11.56
CA ASP A 304 99.46 -15.93 -11.83
C ASP A 304 100.83 -15.94 -12.55
N ARG A 305 101.03 -15.05 -13.54
CA ARG A 305 102.36 -14.86 -14.16
C ARG A 305 103.41 -14.39 -13.14
N LEU A 306 103.05 -13.47 -12.25
CA LEU A 306 103.96 -12.96 -11.23
C LEU A 306 104.35 -14.06 -10.22
N ALA A 307 103.40 -14.92 -9.82
CA ALA A 307 103.69 -16.11 -9.02
C ALA A 307 104.71 -17.02 -9.71
N GLY A 308 104.55 -17.24 -11.03
CA GLY A 308 105.51 -17.97 -11.86
C GLY A 308 106.90 -17.33 -11.87
N THR A 309 107.00 -16.02 -12.11
CA THR A 309 108.27 -15.29 -12.08
C THR A 309 108.95 -15.37 -10.71
N MET A 310 108.19 -15.26 -9.61
CA MET A 310 108.75 -15.39 -8.26
C MET A 310 109.30 -16.79 -7.99
N ALA A 311 108.64 -17.84 -8.49
CA ALA A 311 109.13 -19.21 -8.39
C ALA A 311 110.45 -19.41 -9.16
N GLU A 312 110.58 -18.80 -10.34
CA GLU A 312 111.83 -18.84 -11.12
C GLU A 312 112.97 -18.10 -10.41
N ILE A 313 112.69 -16.92 -9.81
CA ILE A 313 113.70 -16.18 -9.03
C ILE A 313 114.14 -16.97 -7.79
N ASP A 314 113.22 -17.64 -7.08
CA ASP A 314 113.57 -18.51 -5.94
C ASP A 314 114.50 -19.67 -6.38
N GLN A 315 114.22 -20.29 -7.53
CA GLN A 315 115.08 -21.34 -8.09
C GLN A 315 116.48 -20.83 -8.47
N ILE A 316 116.56 -19.64 -9.10
CA ILE A 316 117.83 -19.00 -9.44
C ILE A 316 118.61 -18.65 -8.16
N ALA A 317 117.94 -18.08 -7.16
CA ALA A 317 118.55 -17.76 -5.87
C ALA A 317 119.08 -19.03 -5.20
N GLY A 318 118.29 -20.11 -5.14
CA GLY A 318 118.75 -21.41 -4.62
C GLY A 318 120.01 -21.93 -5.33
N SER A 319 120.07 -21.78 -6.65
CA SER A 319 121.23 -22.18 -7.46
C SER A 319 122.47 -21.33 -7.14
N ILE A 320 122.32 -20.00 -7.01
CA ILE A 320 123.41 -19.08 -6.63
C ILE A 320 123.93 -19.41 -5.23
N SER A 321 123.04 -19.71 -4.27
CA SER A 321 123.43 -20.14 -2.94
C SER A 321 124.29 -21.41 -2.98
N GLY A 322 123.88 -22.40 -3.79
CA GLY A 322 124.66 -23.62 -3.99
C GLY A 322 126.04 -23.37 -4.61
N ILE A 323 126.15 -22.45 -5.57
CA ILE A 323 127.44 -22.04 -6.16
C ILE A 323 128.31 -21.32 -5.11
N ALA A 324 127.73 -20.47 -4.28
CA ALA A 324 128.43 -19.78 -3.21
C ALA A 324 128.99 -20.77 -2.18
N ASP A 325 128.20 -21.77 -1.77
CA ASP A 325 128.63 -22.83 -0.85
C ASP A 325 129.79 -23.65 -1.44
N GLN A 326 129.70 -24.03 -2.72
CA GLN A 326 130.78 -24.72 -3.43
C GLN A 326 132.05 -23.86 -3.54
N THR A 327 131.89 -22.57 -3.83
CA THR A 327 133.01 -21.62 -3.93
C THR A 327 133.69 -21.43 -2.58
N ASN A 328 132.92 -21.33 -1.49
CA ASN A 328 133.42 -21.28 -0.12
C ASN A 328 134.21 -22.54 0.25
N LEU A 329 133.74 -23.73 -0.13
CA LEU A 329 134.45 -24.99 0.07
C LEU A 329 135.77 -25.06 -0.74
N LEU A 330 135.75 -24.62 -2.01
CA LEU A 330 136.96 -24.53 -2.84
C LEU A 330 137.98 -23.55 -2.25
N ALA A 331 137.52 -22.38 -1.81
CA ALA A 331 138.35 -21.37 -1.16
C ALA A 331 138.95 -21.91 0.14
N LEU A 332 138.17 -22.61 0.97
CA LEU A 332 138.65 -23.25 2.19
C LEU A 332 139.75 -24.29 1.89
N ASN A 333 139.54 -25.15 0.89
CA ASN A 333 140.55 -26.12 0.45
C ASN A 333 141.83 -25.41 -0.03
N ALA A 334 141.70 -24.31 -0.78
CA ALA A 334 142.83 -23.49 -1.22
C ALA A 334 143.57 -22.81 -0.04
N THR A 335 142.85 -22.34 0.98
CA THR A 335 143.45 -21.82 2.22
C THR A 335 144.26 -22.89 2.95
N ILE A 336 143.74 -24.13 3.02
CA ILE A 336 144.43 -25.27 3.63
C ILE A 336 145.72 -25.60 2.87
N GLU A 337 145.66 -25.70 1.54
CA GLU A 337 146.84 -26.02 0.73
C GLU A 337 147.88 -24.88 0.74
N SER A 338 147.42 -23.62 0.78
CA SER A 338 148.30 -22.45 0.94
C SER A 338 149.04 -22.46 2.29
N ALA A 339 148.37 -22.86 3.38
CA ALA A 339 149.00 -23.04 4.68
C ALA A 339 150.04 -24.18 4.67
N ARG A 340 149.75 -25.25 3.89
CA ARG A 340 150.65 -26.40 3.72
C ARG A 340 151.94 -26.05 2.96
N ALA A 341 151.86 -25.10 2.02
CA ALA A 341 153.00 -24.61 1.23
C ALA A 341 153.92 -23.62 2.01
N GLY A 342 153.57 -23.23 3.24
CA GLY A 342 154.39 -22.36 4.09
C GLY A 342 154.58 -20.94 3.52
N GLU A 343 155.80 -20.41 3.58
CA GLU A 343 156.13 -19.04 3.12
C GLU A 343 155.81 -18.80 1.63
N ALA A 344 155.94 -19.84 0.79
CA ALA A 344 155.64 -19.74 -0.64
C ALA A 344 154.14 -19.59 -0.96
N GLY A 345 153.26 -19.97 -0.03
CA GLY A 345 151.80 -19.95 -0.18
C GLY A 345 151.12 -18.66 0.30
N ARG A 346 151.85 -17.70 0.91
CA ARG A 346 151.25 -16.51 1.55
C ARG A 346 150.36 -15.69 0.60
N GLY A 347 150.80 -15.45 -0.64
CA GLY A 347 150.02 -14.69 -1.62
C GLY A 347 148.72 -15.40 -2.01
N PHE A 348 148.77 -16.72 -2.18
CA PHE A 348 147.60 -17.55 -2.45
C PHE A 348 146.64 -17.62 -1.26
N ALA A 349 147.16 -17.64 -0.03
CA ALA A 349 146.33 -17.64 1.18
C ALA A 349 145.44 -16.38 1.28
N VAL A 350 145.98 -15.21 0.90
CA VAL A 350 145.20 -13.95 0.88
C VAL A 350 144.08 -14.03 -0.15
N VAL A 351 144.37 -14.47 -1.37
CA VAL A 351 143.35 -14.62 -2.43
C VAL A 351 142.28 -15.63 -2.01
N ALA A 352 142.67 -16.76 -1.42
CA ALA A 352 141.73 -17.76 -0.94
C ALA A 352 140.83 -17.21 0.18
N GLY A 353 141.37 -16.38 1.08
CA GLY A 353 140.59 -15.66 2.09
C GLY A 353 139.55 -14.71 1.46
N GLU A 354 139.97 -13.89 0.49
CA GLU A 354 139.08 -12.96 -0.20
C GLU A 354 137.94 -13.68 -0.95
N VAL A 355 138.26 -14.78 -1.64
CA VAL A 355 137.25 -15.60 -2.34
C VAL A 355 136.27 -16.22 -1.35
N LYS A 356 136.75 -16.66 -0.19
CA LYS A 356 135.91 -17.20 0.89
C LYS A 356 134.94 -16.15 1.42
N ASP A 357 135.43 -14.95 1.70
CA ASP A 357 134.61 -13.85 2.21
C ASP A 357 133.56 -13.42 1.16
N LEU A 358 133.94 -13.34 -0.12
CA LEU A 358 133.03 -13.05 -1.22
C LEU A 358 131.95 -14.12 -1.38
N ALA A 359 132.30 -15.40 -1.22
CA ALA A 359 131.35 -16.50 -1.25
C ALA A 359 130.36 -16.43 -0.08
N MET A 360 130.82 -16.14 1.14
CA MET A 360 129.95 -15.91 2.30
C MET A 360 129.04 -14.69 2.12
N GLU A 361 129.54 -13.60 1.55
CA GLU A 361 128.74 -12.43 1.24
C GLU A 361 127.67 -12.74 0.18
N THR A 362 128.02 -13.52 -0.84
CA THR A 362 127.10 -14.00 -1.87
C THR A 362 125.97 -14.83 -1.24
N ALA A 363 126.29 -15.81 -0.40
CA ALA A 363 125.28 -16.62 0.29
C ALA A 363 124.32 -15.76 1.14
N ARG A 364 124.85 -14.77 1.88
CA ARG A 364 124.03 -13.84 2.66
C ARG A 364 123.14 -12.96 1.77
N ALA A 365 123.66 -12.49 0.64
CA ALA A 365 122.90 -11.68 -0.31
C ALA A 365 121.75 -12.50 -0.92
N THR A 366 122.02 -13.75 -1.29
CA THR A 366 121.03 -14.68 -1.81
C THR A 366 119.94 -15.03 -0.79
N GLU A 367 120.29 -15.19 0.49
CA GLU A 367 119.32 -15.39 1.56
C GLU A 367 118.40 -14.17 1.77
N ARG A 368 118.92 -12.95 1.59
CA ARG A 368 118.06 -11.74 1.56
C ARG A 368 117.12 -11.75 0.36
N ILE A 369 117.60 -12.17 -0.82
CA ILE A 369 116.75 -12.27 -2.02
C ILE A 369 115.59 -13.24 -1.77
N ARG A 370 115.86 -14.43 -1.22
CA ARG A 370 114.82 -15.43 -0.91
C ARG A 370 113.76 -14.89 0.06
N ARG A 371 114.18 -14.20 1.12
CA ARG A 371 113.22 -13.54 2.04
C ARG A 371 112.33 -12.50 1.35
N VAL A 372 112.88 -11.73 0.40
CA VAL A 372 112.08 -10.79 -0.39
C VAL A 372 111.12 -11.54 -1.32
N VAL A 373 111.56 -12.62 -1.96
CA VAL A 373 110.72 -13.46 -2.83
C VAL A 373 109.56 -14.08 -2.04
N ASP A 374 109.80 -14.60 -0.84
CA ASP A 374 108.76 -15.16 0.04
C ASP A 374 107.72 -14.09 0.42
N SER A 375 108.17 -12.89 0.78
CA SER A 375 107.28 -11.76 1.07
C SER A 375 106.42 -11.38 -0.14
N VAL A 376 107.00 -11.32 -1.34
CA VAL A 376 106.25 -11.00 -2.56
C VAL A 376 105.29 -12.13 -2.91
N ARG A 377 105.66 -13.39 -2.67
CA ARG A 377 104.77 -14.55 -2.89
C ARG A 377 103.53 -14.49 -1.98
N GLU A 378 103.69 -14.15 -0.70
CA GLU A 378 102.53 -13.94 0.20
C GLU A 378 101.62 -12.80 -0.26
N GLU A 379 102.18 -11.69 -0.76
CA GLU A 379 101.40 -10.59 -1.33
C GLU A 379 100.64 -11.01 -2.61
N VAL A 380 101.29 -11.83 -3.46
CA VAL A 380 100.69 -12.39 -4.68
C VAL A 380 99.51 -13.31 -4.35
N ASP A 381 99.66 -14.20 -3.36
CA ASP A 381 98.58 -15.09 -2.91
C ASP A 381 97.40 -14.29 -2.34
N THR A 382 97.70 -13.25 -1.56
CA THR A 382 96.68 -12.34 -1.01
C THR A 382 95.95 -11.59 -2.12
N ALA A 383 96.67 -11.09 -3.13
CA ALA A 383 96.07 -10.42 -4.29
C ALA A 383 95.20 -11.39 -5.12
N GLY A 384 95.63 -12.64 -5.28
CA GLY A 384 94.86 -13.69 -5.95
C GLY A 384 93.54 -13.99 -5.25
N ALA A 385 93.57 -14.15 -3.91
CA ALA A 385 92.37 -14.36 -3.11
C ALA A 385 91.39 -13.17 -3.20
N ALA A 386 91.91 -11.94 -3.16
CA ALA A 386 91.11 -10.73 -3.31
C ALA A 386 90.41 -10.67 -4.68
N LEU A 387 91.11 -11.00 -5.78
CA LEU A 387 90.52 -11.08 -7.12
C LEU A 387 89.45 -12.17 -7.23
N GLY A 388 89.64 -13.30 -6.56
CA GLY A 388 88.62 -14.34 -6.45
C GLY A 388 87.34 -13.84 -5.77
N GLY A 389 87.48 -13.06 -4.70
CA GLY A 389 86.35 -12.40 -4.02
C GLY A 389 85.62 -11.39 -4.92
N VAL A 390 86.37 -10.60 -5.68
CA VAL A 390 85.81 -9.65 -6.66
C VAL A 390 85.01 -10.38 -7.75
N GLU A 391 85.54 -11.49 -8.29
CA GLU A 391 84.84 -12.27 -9.32
C GLU A 391 83.55 -12.90 -8.79
N ALA A 392 83.52 -13.34 -7.53
CA ALA A 392 82.31 -13.85 -6.89
C ALA A 392 81.25 -12.74 -6.71
N ALA A 393 81.66 -11.53 -6.29
CA ALA A 393 80.77 -10.39 -6.17
C ALA A 393 80.19 -9.97 -7.53
N ILE A 394 81.00 -9.97 -8.59
CA ILE A 394 80.55 -9.65 -9.96
C ILE A 394 79.53 -10.67 -10.46
N ARG A 395 79.74 -11.97 -10.21
CA ARG A 395 78.74 -13.01 -10.52
C ARG A 395 77.41 -12.75 -9.83
N GLY A 396 77.43 -12.40 -8.53
CA GLY A 396 76.23 -12.03 -7.79
C GLY A 396 75.49 -10.83 -8.40
N VAL A 397 76.22 -9.85 -8.93
CA VAL A 397 75.61 -8.72 -9.67
C VAL A 397 74.94 -9.20 -10.94
N VAL A 398 75.59 -10.05 -11.75
CA VAL A 398 75.01 -10.59 -13.00
C VAL A 398 73.71 -11.36 -12.73
N ASP A 399 73.70 -12.23 -11.72
CA ASP A 399 72.52 -13.02 -11.33
C ASP A 399 71.37 -12.11 -10.86
N ALA A 400 71.68 -11.07 -10.08
CA ALA A 400 70.70 -10.08 -9.65
C ALA A 400 70.13 -9.30 -10.85
N GLN A 401 70.97 -8.92 -11.83
CA GLN A 401 70.48 -8.24 -13.04
C GLN A 401 69.58 -9.15 -13.90
N SER A 402 69.88 -10.45 -13.98
CA SER A 402 69.00 -11.41 -14.67
C SER A 402 67.63 -11.49 -14.00
N THR A 403 67.59 -11.45 -12.67
CA THR A 403 66.34 -11.46 -11.90
C THR A 403 65.54 -10.17 -12.13
N ILE A 404 66.21 -9.02 -12.14
CA ILE A 404 65.58 -7.72 -12.43
C ILE A 404 65.01 -7.69 -13.85
N ALA A 405 65.75 -8.20 -14.84
CA ALA A 405 65.28 -8.26 -16.22
C ALA A 405 63.97 -9.08 -16.35
N ALA A 406 63.90 -10.24 -15.72
CA ALA A 406 62.68 -11.05 -15.70
C ALA A 406 61.49 -10.31 -15.03
N ALA A 407 61.74 -9.64 -13.90
CA ALA A 407 60.71 -8.85 -13.22
C ALA A 407 60.22 -7.65 -14.07
N VAL A 408 61.11 -7.02 -14.81
CA VAL A 408 60.79 -5.92 -15.75
C VAL A 408 59.89 -6.43 -16.89
N GLU A 409 60.17 -7.61 -17.45
CA GLU A 409 59.31 -8.21 -18.49
C GLU A 409 57.91 -8.52 -17.94
N GLU A 410 57.82 -9.09 -16.74
CA GLU A 410 56.54 -9.37 -16.07
C GLU A 410 55.76 -8.08 -15.77
N GLN A 411 56.42 -7.06 -15.23
CA GLN A 411 55.80 -5.75 -14.98
C GLN A 411 55.32 -5.07 -16.26
N SER A 412 56.07 -5.21 -17.36
CA SER A 412 55.66 -4.67 -18.68
C SER A 412 54.36 -5.32 -19.14
N ALA A 413 54.26 -6.65 -19.05
CA ALA A 413 53.06 -7.40 -19.42
C ALA A 413 51.86 -7.05 -18.52
N ALA A 414 52.06 -6.97 -17.21
CA ALA A 414 51.00 -6.60 -16.26
C ALA A 414 50.49 -5.17 -16.48
N THR A 415 51.40 -4.24 -16.81
CA THR A 415 51.03 -2.84 -17.10
C THR A 415 50.19 -2.74 -18.37
N GLU A 416 50.51 -3.52 -19.41
CA GLU A 416 49.72 -3.56 -20.64
C GLU A 416 48.34 -4.18 -20.43
N GLN A 417 48.25 -5.28 -19.66
CA GLN A 417 46.97 -5.88 -19.29
C GLN A 417 46.10 -4.92 -18.47
N ALA A 418 46.69 -4.18 -17.53
CA ALA A 418 45.98 -3.15 -16.78
C ALA A 418 45.41 -2.09 -17.71
N ARG A 419 46.22 -1.59 -18.67
CA ARG A 419 45.81 -0.61 -19.68
C ARG A 419 44.59 -1.09 -20.46
N GLU A 420 44.60 -2.32 -20.93
CA GLU A 420 43.48 -2.91 -21.67
C GLU A 420 42.22 -3.05 -20.81
N ALA A 421 42.35 -3.53 -19.57
CA ALA A 421 41.24 -3.67 -18.64
C ALA A 421 40.58 -2.33 -18.31
N ILE A 422 41.39 -1.29 -18.08
CA ILE A 422 40.91 0.08 -17.82
C ILE A 422 40.19 0.65 -19.04
N ALA A 423 40.76 0.49 -20.23
CA ALA A 423 40.12 0.92 -21.47
C ALA A 423 38.80 0.15 -21.72
N GLY A 424 38.73 -1.13 -21.35
CA GLY A 424 37.52 -1.92 -21.37
C GLY A 424 36.43 -1.38 -20.44
N ALA A 425 36.78 -1.17 -19.17
CA ALA A 425 35.87 -0.63 -18.15
C ALA A 425 35.33 0.75 -18.53
N SER A 426 36.18 1.62 -19.08
CA SER A 426 35.77 2.94 -19.59
C SER A 426 34.73 2.84 -20.70
N ARG A 427 34.95 1.96 -21.70
CA ARG A 427 33.98 1.75 -22.78
C ARG A 427 32.64 1.22 -22.27
N GLU A 428 32.66 0.32 -21.28
CA GLU A 428 31.45 -0.25 -20.70
C GLU A 428 30.66 0.82 -19.93
N ALA A 429 31.33 1.62 -19.12
CA ALA A 429 30.69 2.71 -18.40
C ALA A 429 30.14 3.80 -19.33
N ALA A 430 30.85 4.13 -20.41
CA ALA A 430 30.36 5.06 -21.43
C ALA A 430 29.07 4.52 -22.11
N ARG A 431 29.01 3.22 -22.42
CA ARG A 431 27.79 2.57 -22.93
C ARG A 431 26.64 2.63 -21.92
N MET A 432 26.90 2.30 -20.66
CA MET A 432 25.90 2.40 -19.60
C MET A 432 25.37 3.83 -19.45
N ALA A 433 26.25 4.83 -19.47
CA ALA A 433 25.85 6.24 -19.40
C ALA A 433 24.98 6.65 -20.61
N ALA A 434 25.31 6.17 -21.81
CA ALA A 434 24.52 6.41 -23.01
C ALA A 434 23.13 5.73 -22.94
N ASP A 435 23.07 4.47 -22.49
CA ASP A 435 21.81 3.74 -22.32
C ASP A 435 20.91 4.41 -21.27
N LEU A 436 21.48 4.87 -20.17
CA LEU A 436 20.74 5.60 -19.14
C LEU A 436 20.21 6.93 -19.67
N ARG A 437 21.01 7.69 -20.43
CA ARG A 437 20.52 8.91 -21.10
C ARG A 437 19.36 8.62 -22.02
N ARG A 438 19.44 7.54 -22.80
CA ARG A 438 18.38 7.11 -23.73
C ARG A 438 17.08 6.78 -22.97
N ILE A 439 17.18 6.11 -21.83
CA ILE A 439 16.04 5.82 -20.95
C ILE A 439 15.43 7.14 -20.40
N VAL A 440 16.26 8.11 -20.00
CA VAL A 440 15.81 9.41 -19.48
C VAL A 440 15.13 10.24 -20.57
N THR A 441 15.72 10.35 -21.76
CA THR A 441 15.23 11.22 -22.83
C THR A 441 14.08 10.60 -23.62
N GLY A 442 13.86 9.29 -23.49
CA GLY A 442 12.79 8.58 -24.18
C GLY A 442 13.03 8.40 -25.68
N ASP A 443 14.21 8.77 -26.19
CA ASP A 443 14.60 8.51 -27.57
C ASP A 443 14.80 7.01 -27.75
N ARG A 444 14.10 6.39 -28.70
CA ARG A 444 14.23 4.96 -28.96
C ARG A 444 15.39 4.65 -29.88
#